data_AF-M2XWM2-F1
#
_entry.id   AF-M2XWM2-F1
#
_cell.length_a   1.000
_cell.length_b   1.000
_cell.length_c   1.000
_cell.angle_alpha   90.00
_cell.angle_beta   90.00
_cell.angle_gamma   90.00
#
_symmetry.space_group_name_H-M   'P 1'
#
loop_
_entity.id
_entity.type
_entity.pdbx_description
1 polymer ?
#
loop_
_entity_poly.entity_id
_entity_poly.type
_entity_poly.pdbx_seq_one_letter_code
_entity_poly.pdbx_strand_id
1 'polypeptide(L)'
;MPAIRTQVKTALPDLQTWLFYSTKLCFYVITFIFSVVVDALVSNAEFNIFDKSYPHISGDFCAYKASTVSPAGVTAICKYLIAVGAIGLVVSLGFIAFSLWTLFANRIQKLWVLEALLNLFWMVWWFIAAGVETSARPSTGILDSANNRSAINGVEAVSWVNAVLFLFNAMLCFAVYWSAETGFWIPTVEDYHHAVAYEEMNEKLVEQRKLDQERSDDWINNKPVEKISINE
;
A
#
# COMPACT_ATOMS: atom_id res chain seq x y z
N MET A 1 8.45 -30.72 -4.52
CA MET A 1 7.06 -31.23 -4.45
C MET A 1 6.18 -30.20 -3.76
N PRO A 2 5.24 -29.53 -4.47
CA PRO A 2 4.13 -28.89 -3.78
C PRO A 2 3.25 -30.05 -3.30
N ALA A 3 3.57 -30.59 -2.13
CA ALA A 3 2.61 -31.39 -1.40
C ALA A 3 1.38 -30.51 -1.26
N ILE A 4 0.37 -30.80 -2.07
CA ILE A 4 -1.04 -30.96 -1.71
C ILE A 4 -1.32 -30.39 -0.32
N ARG A 5 -1.14 -29.08 -0.18
CA ARG A 5 -1.81 -28.29 0.82
C ARG A 5 -2.97 -27.71 0.05
N THR A 6 -3.91 -28.59 -0.29
CA THR A 6 -5.33 -28.24 -0.22
C THR A 6 -5.58 -27.81 1.22
N GLN A 7 -5.11 -26.61 1.54
CA GLN A 7 -5.55 -25.84 2.68
C GLN A 7 -7.06 -25.88 2.53
N VAL A 8 -7.73 -26.57 3.45
CA VAL A 8 -9.14 -26.32 3.74
C VAL A 8 -9.22 -24.81 3.82
N LYS A 9 -9.83 -24.20 2.80
CA LYS A 9 -9.91 -22.76 2.65
C LYS A 9 -10.85 -22.29 3.76
N THR A 10 -10.34 -22.19 4.98
CA THR A 10 -11.07 -21.60 6.09
C THR A 10 -11.42 -20.20 5.66
N ALA A 11 -12.70 -19.82 5.81
CA ALA A 11 -13.17 -18.51 5.40
C ALA A 11 -12.46 -17.35 6.14
N LEU A 12 -11.66 -17.65 7.18
CA LEU A 12 -10.87 -16.69 7.92
C LEU A 12 -9.42 -16.65 7.43
N PRO A 13 -8.85 -15.42 7.26
CA PRO A 13 -7.43 -15.22 7.07
C PRO A 13 -6.60 -15.85 8.20
N ASP A 14 -5.36 -16.23 7.89
CA ASP A 14 -4.38 -16.63 8.89
C ASP A 14 -3.98 -15.45 9.80
N LEU A 15 -3.45 -15.75 10.99
CA LEU A 15 -3.14 -14.75 12.02
C LEU A 15 -2.21 -13.64 11.50
N GLN A 16 -1.26 -13.99 10.65
CA GLN A 16 -0.30 -13.04 10.10
C GLN A 16 -0.97 -12.06 9.12
N THR A 17 -1.80 -12.55 8.20
CA THR A 17 -2.59 -11.68 7.32
C THR A 17 -3.51 -10.76 8.11
N TRP A 18 -4.12 -11.26 9.20
CA TRP A 18 -4.91 -10.44 10.12
C TRP A 18 -4.11 -9.32 10.79
N LEU A 19 -2.87 -9.60 11.22
CA LEU A 19 -1.99 -8.61 11.84
C LEU A 19 -1.61 -7.51 10.84
N PHE A 20 -1.21 -7.87 9.62
CA PHE A 20 -0.88 -6.88 8.59
C PHE A 20 -2.09 -6.04 8.21
N TYR A 21 -3.25 -6.68 8.07
CA TYR A 21 -4.49 -5.99 7.76
C TYR A 21 -4.91 -5.02 8.89
N SER A 22 -4.85 -5.47 10.16
CA SER A 22 -5.19 -4.64 11.31
C SER A 22 -4.23 -3.46 11.47
N THR A 23 -2.94 -3.68 11.20
CA THR A 23 -1.92 -2.62 11.21
C THR A 23 -2.19 -1.59 10.11
N LYS A 24 -2.51 -2.05 8.89
CA LYS A 24 -2.90 -1.18 7.78
C LYS A 24 -4.12 -0.32 8.14
N LEU A 25 -5.16 -0.93 8.71
CA LEU A 25 -6.37 -0.23 9.14
C LEU A 25 -6.05 0.81 10.23
N CYS A 26 -5.21 0.46 11.20
CA CYS A 26 -4.74 1.38 12.23
C CYS A 26 -4.03 2.61 11.62
N PHE A 27 -3.15 2.40 10.63
CA PHE A 27 -2.46 3.49 9.95
C PHE A 27 -3.42 4.40 9.18
N TYR A 28 -4.46 3.86 8.52
CA TYR A 28 -5.49 4.71 7.92
C TYR A 28 -6.28 5.52 8.96
N VAL A 29 -6.57 4.96 10.13
CA VAL A 29 -7.23 5.70 11.23
C VAL A 29 -6.33 6.80 11.77
N ILE A 30 -5.03 6.53 11.97
CA ILE A 30 -4.07 7.56 12.40
C ILE A 30 -3.99 8.67 11.36
N THR A 31 -3.90 8.33 10.08
CA THR A 31 -3.86 9.29 8.97
C THR A 31 -5.13 10.15 8.92
N PHE A 32 -6.29 9.55 9.19
CA PHE A 32 -7.57 10.26 9.31
C PHE A 32 -7.52 11.28 10.46
N ILE A 33 -7.11 10.86 11.67
CA ILE A 33 -7.00 11.75 12.84
C ILE A 33 -6.02 12.88 12.57
N PHE A 34 -4.89 12.57 11.95
CA PHE A 34 -3.87 13.55 11.59
C PHE A 34 -4.34 14.54 10.52
N SER A 35 -5.16 14.09 9.57
CA SER A 35 -5.82 14.97 8.60
C SER A 35 -6.81 15.93 9.30
N VAL A 36 -7.55 15.46 10.32
CA VAL A 36 -8.39 16.32 11.17
C VAL A 36 -7.53 17.34 11.92
N VAL A 37 -6.39 16.93 12.47
CA VAL A 37 -5.49 17.84 13.21
C VAL A 37 -4.97 18.93 12.29
N VAL A 38 -4.52 18.60 11.08
CA VAL A 38 -4.10 19.59 10.07
C VAL A 38 -5.25 20.54 9.73
N ASP A 39 -6.43 20.00 9.41
CA ASP A 39 -7.60 20.82 9.05
C ASP A 39 -8.06 21.73 10.21
N ALA A 40 -8.14 21.20 11.43
CA ALA A 40 -8.61 21.94 12.61
C ALA A 40 -7.61 23.02 13.07
N LEU A 41 -6.31 22.77 12.94
CA LEU A 41 -5.26 23.73 13.28
C LEU A 41 -5.10 24.83 12.22
N VAL A 42 -5.49 24.57 10.97
CA VAL A 42 -5.41 25.55 9.87
C VAL A 42 -6.73 26.30 9.64
N SER A 43 -7.90 25.74 10.01
CA SER A 43 -9.23 26.32 9.70
C SER A 43 -9.91 27.15 10.81
N ASN A 44 -9.53 27.00 12.09
CA ASN A 44 -10.25 27.69 13.17
C ASN A 44 -10.04 29.21 13.12
N ALA A 45 -11.11 29.98 12.94
CA ALA A 45 -11.09 31.45 12.91
C ALA A 45 -10.74 32.13 14.25
N GLU A 46 -11.04 31.50 15.41
CA GLU A 46 -10.64 32.00 16.74
C GLU A 46 -9.29 31.46 17.25
N PHE A 47 -8.84 30.35 16.66
CA PHE A 47 -7.56 29.69 16.93
C PHE A 47 -6.73 29.62 15.66
N ASN A 48 -6.83 30.64 14.82
CA ASN A 48 -5.80 30.83 13.83
C ASN A 48 -4.56 31.08 14.67
N ILE A 49 -3.72 30.04 14.76
CA ILE A 49 -2.35 30.05 15.31
C ILE A 49 -1.47 31.09 14.57
N PHE A 50 -2.10 31.76 13.62
CA PHE A 50 -1.65 32.58 12.54
C PHE A 50 -2.32 33.97 12.57
N ASP A 51 -3.39 34.18 13.33
CA ASP A 51 -4.17 35.44 13.46
C ASP A 51 -4.04 36.02 14.88
N LYS A 52 -3.92 35.17 15.91
CA LYS A 52 -3.69 35.61 17.31
C LYS A 52 -2.30 36.22 17.59
N SER A 53 -1.42 36.29 16.59
CA SER A 53 -0.05 36.78 16.79
C SER A 53 0.07 38.30 16.84
N TYR A 54 -0.91 39.09 16.34
CA TYR A 54 -0.84 40.56 16.34
C TYR A 54 -2.23 41.25 16.22
N PRO A 55 -2.85 41.77 17.29
CA PRO A 55 -4.16 42.46 17.19
C PRO A 55 -4.13 43.83 16.48
N HIS A 56 -2.94 44.34 16.14
CA HIS A 56 -2.77 45.62 15.42
C HIS A 56 -2.21 45.46 14.00
N ILE A 57 -2.02 44.22 13.54
CA ILE A 57 -1.58 43.88 12.18
C ILE A 57 -2.52 42.77 11.73
N SER A 58 -3.72 43.14 11.31
CA SER A 58 -4.72 42.22 10.77
C SER A 58 -4.14 41.49 9.56
N GLY A 59 -3.87 40.21 9.74
CA GLY A 59 -3.28 39.39 8.70
C GLY A 59 -2.72 38.11 9.27
N ASP A 60 -3.53 37.07 9.18
CA ASP A 60 -3.19 35.65 9.11
C ASP A 60 -1.75 35.38 8.68
N PHE A 61 -1.17 34.22 8.98
CA PHE A 61 0.08 33.75 8.37
C PHE A 61 0.03 33.69 6.83
N CYS A 62 -1.19 33.74 6.28
CA CYS A 62 -1.48 34.12 4.91
C CYS A 62 -1.13 35.58 4.51
N ALA A 63 -0.57 36.36 5.43
CA ALA A 63 -0.22 37.77 5.35
C ALA A 63 1.20 38.06 5.88
N TYR A 64 1.89 37.10 6.51
CA TYR A 64 3.30 37.30 6.89
C TYR A 64 4.26 37.24 5.69
N LYS A 65 3.84 36.68 4.55
CA LYS A 65 4.44 37.02 3.25
C LYS A 65 3.79 38.24 2.58
N ALA A 66 2.61 38.72 2.98
CA ALA A 66 2.02 39.93 2.40
C ALA A 66 2.82 41.21 2.72
N SER A 67 3.66 41.20 3.75
CA SER A 67 4.55 42.34 4.06
C SER A 67 5.86 42.36 3.27
N THR A 68 6.23 41.27 2.56
CA THR A 68 7.52 41.21 1.84
C THR A 68 7.46 40.61 0.43
N VAL A 69 6.39 39.93 0.03
CA VAL A 69 6.23 39.36 -1.32
C VAL A 69 4.75 39.25 -1.70
N SER A 70 4.31 40.05 -2.68
CA SER A 70 3.02 40.01 -3.42
C SER A 70 1.79 39.32 -2.75
N PRO A 71 0.69 40.05 -2.48
CA PRO A 71 -0.53 39.54 -1.82
C PRO A 71 -1.16 38.26 -2.44
N ALA A 72 -0.91 37.98 -3.71
CA ALA A 72 -1.54 36.85 -4.41
C ALA A 72 -0.97 35.47 -4.06
N GLY A 73 0.30 35.38 -3.63
CA GLY A 73 0.98 34.08 -3.46
C GLY A 73 0.70 33.38 -2.13
N VAL A 74 0.30 34.13 -1.11
CA VAL A 74 0.27 33.65 0.28
C VAL A 74 -1.09 33.10 0.66
N THR A 75 -2.16 33.78 0.26
CA THR A 75 -3.55 33.29 0.35
C THR A 75 -3.74 31.95 -0.36
N ALA A 76 -2.98 31.71 -1.44
CA ALA A 76 -3.02 30.45 -2.17
C ALA A 76 -2.45 29.27 -1.35
N ILE A 77 -1.43 29.50 -0.52
CA ILE A 77 -0.77 28.43 0.26
C ILE A 77 -1.66 27.94 1.41
N CYS A 78 -2.28 28.81 2.20
CA CYS A 78 -3.16 28.34 3.27
C CYS A 78 -4.41 27.63 2.69
N LYS A 79 -4.98 28.16 1.60
CA LYS A 79 -6.09 27.50 0.89
C LYS A 79 -5.68 26.12 0.38
N TYR A 80 -4.45 25.99 -0.11
CA TYR A 80 -3.89 24.70 -0.50
C TYR A 80 -3.78 23.74 0.68
N LEU A 81 -3.25 24.15 1.84
CA LEU A 81 -3.11 23.27 3.00
C LEU A 81 -4.45 22.82 3.59
N ILE A 82 -5.44 23.72 3.68
CA ILE A 82 -6.82 23.37 4.07
C ILE A 82 -7.39 22.34 3.08
N ALA A 83 -7.23 22.60 1.77
CA ALA A 83 -7.69 21.66 0.76
C ALA A 83 -6.99 20.30 0.87
N VAL A 84 -5.68 20.28 1.14
CA VAL A 84 -4.92 19.04 1.36
C VAL A 84 -5.48 18.27 2.57
N GLY A 85 -5.70 18.93 3.71
CA GLY A 85 -6.26 18.31 4.90
C GLY A 85 -7.66 17.74 4.67
N ALA A 86 -8.56 18.53 4.06
CA ALA A 86 -9.93 18.12 3.76
C ALA A 86 -9.99 16.96 2.75
N ILE A 87 -9.19 17.01 1.69
CA ILE A 87 -9.11 15.92 0.71
C ILE A 87 -8.52 14.66 1.36
N GLY A 88 -7.45 14.81 2.15
CA GLY A 88 -6.82 13.71 2.90
C GLY A 88 -7.80 13.02 3.86
N LEU A 89 -8.70 13.78 4.47
CA LEU A 89 -9.79 13.29 5.32
C LEU A 89 -10.74 12.36 4.55
N VAL A 90 -11.29 12.84 3.43
CA VAL A 90 -12.23 12.08 2.58
C VAL A 90 -11.57 10.81 2.05
N VAL A 91 -10.32 10.93 1.61
CA VAL A 91 -9.53 9.83 1.08
C VAL A 91 -9.26 8.76 2.14
N SER A 92 -8.84 9.16 3.34
CA SER A 92 -8.57 8.24 4.44
C SER A 92 -9.83 7.47 4.83
N LEU A 93 -10.98 8.15 4.87
CA LEU A 93 -12.27 7.51 5.08
C LEU A 93 -12.60 6.50 3.96
N GLY A 94 -12.33 6.87 2.71
CA GLY A 94 -12.47 5.98 1.55
C GLY A 94 -11.59 4.73 1.66
N PHE A 95 -10.34 4.87 2.10
CA PHE A 95 -9.44 3.72 2.33
C PHE A 95 -9.86 2.84 3.50
N ILE A 96 -10.41 3.40 4.58
CA ILE A 96 -10.98 2.64 5.69
C ILE A 96 -12.16 1.81 5.18
N ALA A 97 -13.10 2.45 4.49
CA ALA A 97 -14.28 1.78 3.93
C ALA A 97 -13.89 0.70 2.92
N PHE A 98 -12.96 1.01 2.01
CA PHE A 98 -12.44 0.05 1.04
C PHE A 98 -11.74 -1.12 1.71
N SER A 99 -10.89 -0.86 2.71
CA SER A 99 -10.24 -1.90 3.49
C SER A 99 -11.28 -2.81 4.12
N LEU A 100 -12.25 -2.28 4.88
CA LEU A 100 -13.30 -3.08 5.52
C LEU A 100 -14.07 -3.91 4.48
N TRP A 101 -14.38 -3.34 3.32
CA TRP A 101 -15.02 -4.05 2.23
C TRP A 101 -14.17 -5.22 1.71
N THR A 102 -12.86 -5.04 1.55
CA THR A 102 -11.94 -6.10 1.08
C THR A 102 -11.86 -7.30 2.03
N LEU A 103 -12.19 -7.10 3.31
CA LEU A 103 -12.21 -8.17 4.32
C LEU A 103 -13.34 -9.19 4.07
N PHE A 104 -14.50 -8.70 3.63
CA PHE A 104 -15.69 -9.55 3.44
C PHE A 104 -15.81 -10.11 2.02
N ALA A 105 -15.02 -9.60 1.08
CA ALA A 105 -15.11 -9.94 -0.34
C ALA A 105 -13.77 -10.46 -0.89
N ASN A 106 -13.57 -11.78 -0.81
CA ASN A 106 -12.35 -12.47 -1.29
C ASN A 106 -11.92 -12.14 -2.73
N ARG A 107 -12.85 -11.73 -3.62
CA ARG A 107 -12.49 -11.34 -4.99
C ARG A 107 -11.79 -9.98 -5.08
N ILE A 108 -11.96 -9.13 -4.07
CA ILE A 108 -11.49 -7.74 -4.07
C ILE A 108 -10.07 -7.63 -3.54
N GLN A 109 -9.56 -8.66 -2.86
CA GLN A 109 -8.13 -8.78 -2.52
C GLN A 109 -7.21 -8.71 -3.76
N LYS A 110 -7.72 -9.01 -4.96
CA LYS A 110 -6.98 -8.84 -6.23
C LYS A 110 -6.78 -7.38 -6.65
N LEU A 111 -7.48 -6.43 -6.03
CA LEU A 111 -7.31 -4.99 -6.27
C LEU A 111 -6.20 -4.37 -5.42
N TRP A 112 -5.37 -5.17 -4.74
CA TRP A 112 -4.28 -4.68 -3.90
C TRP A 112 -3.32 -3.75 -4.65
N VAL A 113 -3.08 -3.98 -5.95
CA VAL A 113 -2.23 -3.13 -6.79
C VAL A 113 -2.81 -1.72 -6.91
N LEU A 114 -4.12 -1.62 -7.12
CA LEU A 114 -4.81 -0.33 -7.20
C LEU A 114 -4.72 0.40 -5.85
N GLU A 115 -4.96 -0.31 -4.75
CA GLU A 115 -4.83 0.25 -3.40
C GLU A 115 -3.39 0.74 -3.14
N ALA A 116 -2.38 -0.06 -3.49
CA ALA A 116 -0.98 0.30 -3.31
C ALA A 116 -0.58 1.53 -4.16
N LEU A 117 -1.01 1.60 -5.42
CA LEU A 117 -0.77 2.75 -6.29
C LEU A 117 -1.44 4.03 -5.77
N LEU A 118 -2.67 3.92 -5.26
CA LEU A 118 -3.34 5.04 -4.63
C LEU A 118 -2.59 5.49 -3.36
N ASN A 119 -2.12 4.56 -2.52
CA ASN A 119 -1.29 4.90 -1.37
C ASN A 119 0.01 5.61 -1.77
N LEU A 120 0.70 5.15 -2.81
CA LEU A 120 1.91 5.83 -3.32
C LEU A 120 1.60 7.23 -3.87
N PHE A 121 0.48 7.40 -4.58
CA PHE A 121 0.03 8.72 -5.02
C PHE A 121 -0.19 9.66 -3.82
N TRP A 122 -0.89 9.19 -2.79
CA TRP A 122 -1.14 9.97 -1.57
C TRP A 122 0.11 10.23 -0.76
N MET A 123 1.07 9.30 -0.75
CA MET A 123 2.39 9.51 -0.19
C MET A 123 3.05 10.72 -0.88
N VAL A 124 3.14 10.74 -2.21
CA VAL A 124 3.72 11.88 -2.96
C VAL A 124 2.96 13.18 -2.66
N TRP A 125 1.63 13.12 -2.61
CA TRP A 125 0.79 14.28 -2.31
C TRP A 125 1.12 14.89 -0.93
N TRP A 126 1.23 14.06 0.10
CA TRP A 126 1.61 14.51 1.45
C TRP A 126 3.07 14.94 1.55
N PHE A 127 3.99 14.34 0.79
CA PHE A 127 5.37 14.83 0.67
C PHE A 127 5.42 16.26 0.11
N ILE A 128 4.62 16.56 -0.92
CA ILE A 128 4.55 17.91 -1.50
C ILE A 128 3.97 18.88 -0.47
N ALA A 129 2.90 18.50 0.23
CA ALA A 129 2.31 19.33 1.28
C ALA A 129 3.31 19.65 2.40
N ALA A 130 3.98 18.63 2.94
CA ALA A 130 4.99 18.78 3.97
C ALA A 130 6.17 19.66 3.49
N GLY A 131 6.63 19.47 2.24
CA GLY A 131 7.66 20.31 1.64
C GLY A 131 7.25 21.78 1.50
N VAL A 132 5.99 22.03 1.11
CA VAL A 132 5.43 23.39 1.05
C VAL A 132 5.39 24.01 2.45
N GLU A 133 4.93 23.30 3.47
CA GLU A 133 4.90 23.75 4.87
C GLU A 133 6.30 24.09 5.39
N THR A 134 7.26 23.17 5.22
CA THR A 134 8.66 23.39 5.62
C THR A 134 9.26 24.61 4.89
N SER A 135 8.99 24.77 3.60
CA SER A 135 9.51 25.90 2.80
C SER A 135 8.89 27.25 3.14
N ALA A 136 7.64 27.24 3.64
CA ALA A 136 6.90 28.43 4.02
C ALA A 136 7.09 28.80 5.50
N ARG A 137 7.89 28.03 6.24
CA ARG A 137 8.14 28.23 7.67
C ARG A 137 8.84 29.57 7.95
N PRO A 138 8.33 30.41 8.87
CA PRO A 138 8.99 31.63 9.32
C PRO A 138 10.28 31.34 10.10
N SER A 139 11.09 32.37 10.28
CA SER A 139 12.28 32.29 11.13
C SER A 139 11.91 32.03 12.60
N THR A 140 12.79 31.33 13.31
CA THR A 140 12.60 30.89 14.70
C THR A 140 12.33 32.05 15.66
N GLY A 141 12.95 33.22 15.46
CA GLY A 141 12.73 34.40 16.29
C GLY A 141 11.30 34.94 16.24
N ILE A 142 10.63 34.85 15.08
CA ILE A 142 9.23 35.26 14.92
C ILE A 142 8.31 34.24 15.60
N LEU A 143 8.60 32.96 15.42
CA LEU A 143 7.85 31.85 16.03
C LEU A 143 7.87 31.89 17.57
N ASP A 144 9.04 32.19 18.16
CA ASP A 144 9.21 32.27 19.60
C ASP A 144 8.51 33.51 20.18
N SER A 145 8.48 34.64 19.45
CA SER A 145 7.76 35.85 19.88
C SER A 145 6.23 35.70 19.90
N ALA A 146 5.70 34.78 19.09
CA ALA A 146 4.27 34.52 18.97
C ALA A 146 3.77 33.33 19.82
N ASN A 147 4.67 32.63 20.53
CA ASN A 147 4.37 31.42 21.30
C ASN A 147 3.67 30.29 20.50
N ASN A 148 3.80 30.28 19.17
CA ASN A 148 3.09 29.38 18.27
C ASN A 148 3.99 28.30 17.65
N ARG A 149 5.26 28.27 18.05
CA ARG A 149 6.28 27.33 17.56
C ARG A 149 5.87 25.86 17.67
N SER A 150 5.24 25.48 18.78
CA SER A 150 4.80 24.09 19.03
C SER A 150 3.78 23.64 17.99
N ALA A 151 2.78 24.47 17.70
CA ALA A 151 1.68 24.09 16.82
C ALA A 151 2.11 24.05 15.34
N ILE A 152 2.96 24.98 14.89
CA ILE A 152 3.50 24.99 13.52
C ILE A 152 4.41 23.79 13.27
N ASN A 153 5.30 23.49 14.22
CA ASN A 153 6.12 22.27 14.13
C ASN A 153 5.26 21.00 14.20
N GLY A 154 4.15 21.05 14.94
CA GLY A 154 3.18 19.96 15.03
C GLY A 154 2.51 19.67 13.70
N VAL A 155 2.00 20.68 13.00
CA VAL A 155 1.40 20.53 11.67
C VAL A 155 2.40 19.98 10.68
N GLU A 156 3.61 20.56 10.61
CA GLU A 156 4.69 20.09 9.74
C GLU A 156 5.03 18.61 10.01
N ALA A 157 5.22 18.25 11.27
CA ALA A 157 5.53 16.88 11.65
C ALA A 157 4.40 15.91 11.28
N VAL A 158 3.14 16.32 11.49
CA VAL A 158 1.97 15.50 11.16
C VAL A 158 1.88 15.26 9.64
N SER A 159 2.14 16.27 8.82
CA SER A 159 2.17 16.13 7.34
C SER A 159 3.27 15.15 6.88
N TRP A 160 4.47 15.23 7.45
CA TRP A 160 5.54 14.26 7.20
C TRP A 160 5.16 12.85 7.62
N VAL A 161 4.55 12.70 8.81
CA VAL A 161 4.12 11.38 9.30
C VAL A 161 3.03 10.80 8.40
N ASN A 162 2.08 11.59 7.92
CA ASN A 162 1.07 11.12 6.96
C ASN A 162 1.72 10.57 5.69
N ALA A 163 2.70 11.27 5.11
CA ALA A 163 3.43 10.79 3.94
C ALA A 163 4.07 9.42 4.20
N VAL A 164 4.73 9.26 5.36
CA VAL A 164 5.36 8.00 5.77
C VAL A 164 4.33 6.89 6.01
N LEU A 165 3.19 7.19 6.62
CA LEU A 165 2.10 6.22 6.83
C LEU A 165 1.51 5.71 5.53
N PHE A 166 1.35 6.58 4.52
CA PHE A 166 0.93 6.15 3.18
C PHE A 166 1.96 5.23 2.51
N LEU A 167 3.25 5.48 2.68
CA LEU A 167 4.31 4.58 2.21
C LEU A 167 4.21 3.20 2.90
N PHE A 168 4.06 3.19 4.23
CA PHE A 168 3.89 1.94 4.97
C PHE A 168 2.63 1.19 4.56
N ASN A 169 1.51 1.88 4.31
CA ASN A 169 0.29 1.27 3.82
C ASN A 169 0.46 0.66 2.43
N ALA A 170 1.19 1.30 1.51
CA ALA A 170 1.53 0.69 0.22
C ALA A 170 2.31 -0.63 0.38
N MET A 171 3.28 -0.66 1.29
CA MET A 171 4.03 -1.89 1.61
C MET A 171 3.14 -2.95 2.28
N LEU A 172 2.23 -2.55 3.17
CA LEU A 172 1.29 -3.45 3.82
C LEU A 172 0.26 -4.03 2.85
N CYS A 173 -0.18 -3.28 1.82
CA CYS A 173 -1.03 -3.81 0.75
C CYS A 173 -0.34 -4.99 0.04
N PHE A 174 0.95 -4.85 -0.27
CA PHE A 174 1.74 -5.94 -0.83
C PHE A 174 1.88 -7.09 0.17
N ALA A 175 2.22 -6.81 1.44
CA ALA A 175 2.42 -7.83 2.46
C ALA A 175 1.15 -8.65 2.73
N VAL A 176 -0.03 -8.02 2.77
CA VAL A 176 -1.33 -8.68 2.93
C VAL A 176 -1.64 -9.59 1.74
N TYR A 177 -1.41 -9.11 0.51
CA TYR A 177 -1.60 -9.94 -0.68
C TYR A 177 -0.63 -11.12 -0.70
N TRP A 178 0.65 -10.85 -0.44
CA TRP A 178 1.68 -11.87 -0.41
C TRP A 178 1.39 -12.93 0.65
N SER A 179 1.03 -12.53 1.88
CA SER A 179 0.66 -13.47 2.93
C SER A 179 -0.60 -14.26 2.58
N ALA A 180 -1.61 -13.63 2.01
CA ALA A 180 -2.86 -14.30 1.63
C ALA A 180 -2.68 -15.32 0.48
N GLU A 181 -1.81 -15.05 -0.49
CA GLU A 181 -1.62 -15.91 -1.66
C GLU A 181 -0.54 -16.99 -1.43
N THR A 182 0.57 -16.65 -0.76
CA THR A 182 1.72 -17.56 -0.60
C THR A 182 1.88 -18.12 0.82
N GLY A 183 1.09 -17.64 1.79
CA GLY A 183 1.33 -17.94 3.20
C GLY A 183 2.61 -17.33 3.75
N PHE A 184 3.08 -16.24 3.13
CA PHE A 184 4.34 -15.54 3.45
C PHE A 184 5.60 -16.40 3.25
N TRP A 185 5.54 -17.37 2.33
CA TRP A 185 6.70 -18.18 2.00
C TRP A 185 7.70 -17.37 1.17
N ILE A 186 8.97 -17.35 1.60
CA ILE A 186 10.08 -16.75 0.86
C ILE A 186 10.78 -17.91 0.14
N PRO A 187 10.79 -17.95 -1.21
CA PRO A 187 11.49 -19.00 -1.93
C PRO A 187 12.96 -19.00 -1.55
N THR A 188 13.45 -20.12 -1.02
CA THR A 188 14.87 -20.30 -0.77
C THR A 188 15.56 -20.88 -2.00
N VAL A 189 16.89 -20.77 -2.05
CA VAL A 189 17.71 -21.36 -3.13
C VAL A 189 17.50 -22.88 -3.20
N GLU A 190 17.27 -23.53 -2.07
CA GLU A 190 17.02 -24.96 -1.96
C GLU A 190 15.67 -25.36 -2.59
N ASP A 191 14.65 -24.53 -2.42
CA ASP A 191 13.34 -24.72 -3.08
C ASP A 191 13.45 -24.58 -4.61
N TYR A 192 14.34 -23.71 -5.08
CA TYR A 192 14.63 -23.54 -6.49
C TYR A 192 15.35 -24.77 -7.07
N HIS A 193 16.35 -25.31 -6.36
CA HIS A 193 17.02 -26.54 -6.76
C HIS A 193 16.06 -27.73 -6.79
N HIS A 194 15.14 -27.81 -5.84
CA HIS A 194 14.09 -28.83 -5.86
C HIS A 194 13.10 -28.67 -7.01
N ALA A 195 12.77 -27.44 -7.42
CA ALA A 195 11.92 -27.19 -8.57
C ALA A 195 12.59 -27.64 -9.89
N VAL A 196 13.84 -27.24 -10.09
CA VAL A 196 14.64 -27.62 -11.29
C VAL A 196 14.84 -29.13 -11.35
N ALA A 197 15.18 -29.78 -10.23
CA ALA A 197 15.32 -31.23 -10.17
C ALA A 197 14.00 -31.96 -10.49
N TYR A 198 12.86 -31.36 -10.14
CA TYR A 198 11.55 -31.93 -10.44
C TYR A 198 11.20 -31.79 -11.93
N GLU A 199 11.52 -30.66 -12.56
CA GLU A 199 11.37 -30.48 -14.01
C GLU A 199 12.22 -31.49 -14.78
N GLU A 200 13.49 -31.66 -14.40
CA GLU A 200 14.40 -32.61 -15.05
C GLU A 200 13.93 -34.07 -14.90
N MET A 201 13.38 -34.43 -13.73
CA MET A 201 12.78 -35.75 -13.51
C MET A 201 11.50 -35.94 -14.34
N ASN A 202 10.68 -34.91 -14.50
CA ASN A 202 9.47 -34.96 -15.32
C ASN A 202 9.81 -35.10 -16.81
N GLU A 203 10.83 -34.41 -17.31
CA GLU A 203 11.31 -34.59 -18.69
C GLU A 203 11.75 -36.04 -18.94
N LYS A 204 12.55 -36.61 -18.03
CA LYS A 204 12.99 -38.01 -18.11
C LYS A 204 11.82 -38.99 -18.11
N LEU A 205 10.78 -38.75 -17.30
CA LEU A 205 9.56 -39.56 -17.26
C LEU A 205 8.69 -39.43 -18.52
N VAL A 206 8.72 -38.28 -19.19
CA VAL A 206 8.04 -38.09 -20.48
C VAL A 206 8.80 -38.80 -21.59
N GLU A 207 10.12 -38.74 -21.58
CA GLU A 207 10.99 -39.42 -22.56
C GLU A 207 10.91 -40.95 -22.43
N GLN A 208 10.92 -41.48 -21.19
CA GLN A 208 10.70 -42.92 -20.96
C GLN A 208 9.35 -43.40 -21.49
N ARG A 209 8.28 -42.62 -21.27
CA ARG A 209 6.94 -42.97 -21.79
C ARG A 209 6.90 -43.01 -23.32
N LYS A 210 7.63 -42.11 -24.00
CA LYS A 210 7.74 -42.15 -25.47
C LYS A 210 8.47 -43.42 -25.94
N LEU A 211 9.57 -43.77 -25.30
CA LEU A 211 10.34 -44.98 -25.62
C LEU A 211 9.55 -46.27 -25.36
N ASP A 212 8.79 -46.33 -24.28
CA ASP A 212 7.92 -47.47 -23.98
C ASP A 212 6.78 -47.60 -25.00
N GLN A 213 6.26 -46.47 -25.49
CA GLN A 213 5.23 -46.42 -26.51
C GLN A 213 5.76 -46.87 -27.88
N GLU A 214 6.94 -46.38 -28.30
CA GLU A 214 7.63 -46.84 -29.51
C GLU A 214 7.93 -48.35 -29.46
N ARG A 215 8.39 -48.86 -28.31
CA ARG A 215 8.65 -50.29 -28.10
C ARG A 215 7.39 -51.15 -28.18
N SER A 216 6.25 -50.64 -27.68
CA SER A 216 4.96 -51.31 -27.80
C SER A 216 4.49 -51.39 -29.26
N ASP A 217 4.66 -50.31 -30.03
CA ASP A 217 4.24 -50.25 -31.43
C ASP A 217 5.09 -51.20 -32.30
N ASP A 218 6.39 -51.29 -32.04
CA ASP A 218 7.28 -52.27 -32.68
C ASP A 218 6.90 -53.72 -32.36
N TRP A 219 6.51 -54.01 -31.12
CA TRP A 219 6.05 -55.36 -30.75
C TRP A 219 4.74 -55.75 -31.43
N ILE A 220 3.81 -54.80 -31.58
CA ILE A 220 2.54 -55.03 -32.29
C ILE A 220 2.80 -55.30 -33.78
N ASN A 221 3.71 -54.55 -34.40
CA ASN A 221 4.01 -54.68 -35.83
C ASN A 221 4.87 -55.91 -36.19
N ASN A 222 5.67 -56.42 -35.24
CA ASN A 222 6.52 -57.60 -35.46
C ASN A 222 5.95 -58.91 -34.90
N LYS A 223 4.67 -58.95 -34.50
CA LYS A 223 4.05 -60.22 -34.12
C LYS A 223 4.05 -61.20 -35.31
N PRO A 224 4.65 -62.39 -35.18
CA PRO A 224 4.45 -63.44 -36.18
C PRO A 224 2.95 -63.79 -36.18
N VAL A 225 2.32 -63.64 -37.34
CA VAL A 225 0.95 -64.08 -37.56
C VAL A 225 0.95 -65.61 -37.45
N GLU A 226 0.60 -66.13 -36.27
CA GLU A 226 0.29 -67.54 -36.11
C GLU A 226 -0.90 -67.87 -37.01
N LYS A 227 -0.63 -68.48 -38.16
CA LYS A 227 -1.64 -69.14 -38.98
C LYS A 227 -2.11 -70.36 -38.20
N ILE A 228 -3.19 -70.19 -37.44
CA ILE A 228 -3.98 -71.30 -36.91
C ILE A 228 -4.70 -71.90 -38.12
N SER A 229 -4.11 -72.94 -38.74
CA SER A 229 -4.82 -73.78 -39.69
C SER A 229 -5.78 -74.68 -38.92
N ILE A 230 -7.06 -74.31 -38.93
CA ILE A 230 -8.15 -75.17 -38.48
C ILE A 230 -8.32 -76.23 -39.57
N ASN A 231 -7.97 -77.47 -39.28
CA ASN A 231 -8.29 -78.61 -40.14
C ASN A 231 -9.73 -79.05 -39.84
N GLU A 232 -10.62 -78.90 -40.83
CA GLU A 232 -11.87 -79.68 -40.96
C GLU A 232 -11.71 -80.70 -42.08
#